data_AF-A0AA97M2V6-F1
#
_entry.id   AF-A0AA97M2V6-F1
#
_cell.length_a   1.000
_cell.length_b   1.000
_cell.length_c   1.000
_cell.angle_alpha   90.00
_cell.angle_beta   90.00
_cell.angle_gamma   90.00
#
_symmetry.space_group_name_H-M   'P 1'
#
loop_
_entity.id
_entity.type
_entity.pdbx_description
1 polymer ?
#
loop_
_entity_poly.entity_id
_entity_poly.type
_entity_poly.pdbx_seq_one_letter_code
_entity_poly.pdbx_strand_id
1 'polypeptide(L)'
;MTTVSDLAERYQRLYSAAARMLWAQGGVAWRGDRWPRERAWRWRELETLLSVAPTGCAPPPGPVDPAFHLVSRRADDGRALSFGAAVREWETRLDAGRGPTSAGDGTSADGGALVVEAVWLTAVLELLDELDQRLAPGRPACVIAEEAGELAGAVREMAAAFRGPLTERPAPEGVGTAPPLPDGSAVTRSVTVAEEDYTRLRETARSAARAVPGSVAVQRGADFSVRAAARDAAADLVRITEGEAAPGWRERYPDIEPERHLLQGYRWDEKAGRPLSFAERAAELRSDLAGVTAPRVASAADPVLETPEPDGARVAVSRSAALVAAELLDELAARLTPGMRTGMMHFTAHPLHVFLKGRFHRALTAG
;
A
#
# COMPACT_ATOMS: atom_id res chain seq x y z
N MET A 1 31.60 17.13 17.22
CA MET A 1 30.31 17.37 17.89
C MET A 1 29.21 17.21 16.83
N THR A 2 28.48 16.11 16.88
CA THR A 2 27.28 15.89 16.07
C THR A 2 26.17 16.79 16.61
N THR A 3 25.51 17.59 15.78
CA THR A 3 24.31 18.34 16.21
C THR A 3 23.10 17.40 16.23
N VAL A 4 22.07 17.71 17.02
CA VAL A 4 20.84 16.91 17.08
C VAL A 4 20.15 16.78 15.71
N SER A 5 20.28 17.79 14.84
CA SER A 5 19.79 17.76 13.45
C SER A 5 20.51 16.72 12.59
N ASP A 6 21.84 16.62 12.72
CA ASP A 6 22.66 15.65 11.97
C ASP A 6 22.36 14.20 12.38
N LEU A 7 22.09 13.93 13.66
CA LEU A 7 21.68 12.60 14.10
C LEU A 7 20.30 12.20 13.52
N ALA A 8 19.31 13.09 13.60
CA ALA A 8 17.96 12.81 13.13
C ALA A 8 17.93 12.55 11.61
N GLU A 9 18.63 13.36 10.81
CA GLU A 9 18.72 13.19 9.36
C GLU A 9 19.43 11.88 8.97
N ARG A 10 20.54 11.54 9.63
CA ARG A 10 21.23 10.27 9.39
C ARG A 10 20.37 9.08 9.78
N TYR A 11 19.64 9.18 10.88
CA TYR A 11 18.70 8.15 11.32
C TYR A 11 17.57 7.96 10.31
N GLN A 12 16.90 9.05 9.89
CA GLN A 12 15.82 9.01 8.90
C GLN A 12 16.27 8.37 7.59
N ARG A 13 17.44 8.75 7.09
CA ARG A 13 18.03 8.18 5.87
C ARG A 13 18.27 6.67 6.02
N LEU A 14 18.80 6.25 7.15
CA LEU A 14 19.06 4.84 7.46
C LEU A 14 17.76 4.04 7.61
N TYR A 15 16.78 4.58 8.34
CA TYR A 15 15.45 3.98 8.49
C TYR A 15 14.77 3.80 7.14
N SER A 16 14.74 4.86 6.33
CA SER A 16 14.16 4.87 4.99
C SER A 16 14.79 3.79 4.09
N ALA A 17 16.12 3.70 4.06
CA ALA A 17 16.83 2.66 3.28
C ALA A 17 16.55 1.24 3.78
N ALA A 18 16.53 1.03 5.09
CA ALA A 18 16.26 -0.27 5.70
C ALA A 18 14.83 -0.75 5.44
N ALA A 19 13.85 0.14 5.60
CA ALA A 19 12.45 -0.14 5.31
C ALA A 19 12.22 -0.39 3.81
N ARG A 20 12.83 0.42 2.93
CA ARG A 20 12.80 0.23 1.48
C ARG A 20 13.35 -1.13 1.06
N MET A 21 14.43 -1.60 1.68
CA MET A 21 15.02 -2.91 1.37
C MET A 21 14.04 -4.06 1.64
N LEU A 22 13.39 -4.07 2.81
CA LEU A 22 12.40 -5.10 3.15
C LEU A 22 11.18 -5.03 2.23
N TRP A 23 10.66 -3.82 1.98
CA TRP A 23 9.50 -3.61 1.11
C TRP A 23 9.80 -3.99 -0.35
N ALA A 24 10.98 -3.66 -0.88
CA ALA A 24 11.37 -3.96 -2.27
C ALA A 24 11.48 -5.46 -2.58
N GLN A 25 11.49 -6.32 -1.57
CA GLN A 25 11.40 -7.76 -1.75
C GLN A 25 9.99 -8.21 -2.18
N GLY A 26 8.96 -7.37 -2.03
CA GLY A 26 7.61 -7.59 -2.55
C GLY A 26 6.81 -8.68 -1.84
N GLY A 27 7.31 -9.21 -0.73
CA GLY A 27 6.70 -10.29 0.03
C GLY A 27 7.59 -10.80 1.15
N VAL A 28 7.03 -11.54 2.09
CA VAL A 28 7.68 -11.94 3.36
C VAL A 28 8.46 -13.25 3.26
N ALA A 29 9.28 -13.41 2.21
CA ALA A 29 10.02 -14.66 1.98
C ALA A 29 10.92 -15.06 3.18
N TRP A 30 11.46 -14.08 3.89
CA TRP A 30 12.26 -14.29 5.10
C TRP A 30 11.46 -14.88 6.28
N ARG A 31 10.12 -14.81 6.29
CA ARG A 31 9.27 -15.42 7.33
C ARG A 31 9.01 -16.91 7.12
N GLY A 32 9.27 -17.44 5.92
CA GLY A 32 9.16 -18.87 5.61
C GLY A 32 10.49 -19.61 5.66
N ASP A 33 10.49 -20.82 5.08
CA ASP A 33 11.63 -21.76 5.12
C ASP A 33 12.44 -21.79 3.81
N ARG A 34 12.07 -20.96 2.82
CA ARG A 34 12.70 -20.94 1.49
C ARG A 34 14.06 -20.25 1.46
N TRP A 35 14.39 -19.46 2.48
CA TRP A 35 15.64 -18.73 2.58
C TRP A 35 16.62 -19.45 3.51
N PRO A 36 17.94 -19.33 3.28
CA PRO A 36 18.94 -19.77 4.26
C PRO A 36 18.63 -19.20 5.64
N ARG A 37 18.70 -20.04 6.68
CA ARG A 37 18.26 -19.73 8.05
C ARG A 37 18.86 -18.43 8.59
N GLU A 38 20.15 -18.21 8.35
CA GLU A 38 20.84 -17.00 8.79
C GLU A 38 20.27 -15.74 8.13
N ARG A 39 20.11 -15.74 6.79
CA ARG A 39 19.53 -14.62 6.04
C ARG A 39 18.11 -14.31 6.53
N ALA A 40 17.28 -15.35 6.65
CA ALA A 40 15.93 -15.23 7.15
C ALA A 40 15.90 -14.60 8.55
N TRP A 41 16.78 -15.05 9.45
CA TRP A 41 16.88 -14.50 10.82
C TRP A 41 17.30 -13.03 10.84
N ARG A 42 18.32 -12.62 10.07
CA ARG A 42 18.77 -11.21 10.00
C ARG A 42 17.67 -10.28 9.49
N TRP A 43 16.91 -10.72 8.50
CA TRP A 43 15.79 -9.94 7.96
C TRP A 43 14.61 -9.85 8.95
N ARG A 44 14.31 -10.93 9.70
CA ARG A 44 13.31 -10.90 10.78
C ARG A 44 13.72 -9.96 11.92
N GLU A 45 15.00 -9.94 12.27
CA GLU A 45 15.54 -9.04 13.29
C GLU A 45 15.37 -7.57 12.87
N LEU A 46 15.70 -7.24 11.62
CA LEU A 46 15.48 -5.91 11.07
C LEU A 46 14.00 -5.53 11.01
N GLU A 47 13.15 -6.43 10.54
CA GLU A 47 11.69 -6.25 10.52
C GLU A 47 11.13 -5.93 11.91
N THR A 48 11.58 -6.67 12.93
CA THR A 48 11.15 -6.48 14.32
C THR A 48 11.58 -5.11 14.84
N LEU A 49 12.83 -4.71 14.55
CA LEU A 49 13.34 -3.41 14.95
C LEU A 49 12.58 -2.27 14.27
N LEU A 50 12.39 -2.33 12.95
CA LEU A 50 11.69 -1.29 12.19
C LEU A 50 10.23 -1.12 12.61
N SER A 51 9.58 -2.19 13.10
CA SER A 51 8.18 -2.16 13.54
C SER A 51 7.94 -1.34 14.82
N VAL A 52 8.99 -1.09 15.61
CA VAL A 52 8.92 -0.33 16.87
C VAL A 52 9.83 0.90 16.88
N ALA A 53 10.68 1.02 15.86
CA ALA A 53 11.65 2.09 15.74
C ALA A 53 10.94 3.43 15.49
N PRO A 54 11.41 4.52 16.12
CA PRO A 54 10.96 5.85 15.74
C PRO A 54 11.26 6.12 14.25
N THR A 55 10.49 6.96 13.56
CA THR A 55 10.88 7.42 12.20
C THR A 55 11.89 8.58 12.26
N GLY A 56 12.02 9.23 13.43
CA GLY A 56 12.77 10.47 13.58
C GLY A 56 12.08 11.69 12.96
N CYS A 57 10.84 11.55 12.47
CA CYS A 57 10.02 12.66 11.99
C CYS A 57 8.99 13.05 13.05
N ALA A 58 8.72 14.35 13.18
CA ALA A 58 7.55 14.79 13.94
C ALA A 58 6.27 14.34 13.20
N PRO A 59 5.27 13.82 13.92
CA PRO A 59 3.98 13.51 13.31
C PRO A 59 3.36 14.79 12.74
N PRO A 60 2.62 14.71 11.62
CA PRO A 60 1.86 15.85 11.13
C PRO A 60 0.87 16.33 12.21
N PRO A 61 0.58 17.64 12.29
CA PRO A 61 -0.39 18.16 13.24
C PRO A 61 -1.75 17.53 12.94
N GLY A 62 -2.39 16.96 13.95
CA GLY A 62 -3.71 16.37 13.82
C GLY A 62 -3.90 15.15 14.71
N PRO A 63 -5.14 14.67 14.83
CA PRO A 63 -5.49 13.53 15.68
C PRO A 63 -5.26 12.17 14.99
N VAL A 64 -4.97 12.15 13.68
CA VAL A 64 -4.56 10.97 12.93
C VAL A 64 -3.21 11.26 12.30
N ASP A 65 -2.25 10.38 12.54
CA ASP A 65 -0.99 10.37 11.80
C ASP A 65 -1.11 9.42 10.59
N PRO A 66 -1.19 9.95 9.35
CA PRO A 66 -1.30 9.14 8.13
C PRO A 66 -0.10 8.24 7.85
N ALA A 67 1.03 8.44 8.55
CA ALA A 67 2.20 7.56 8.47
C ALA A 67 2.00 6.23 9.22
N PHE A 68 1.05 6.18 10.17
CA PHE A 68 0.80 5.02 11.03
C PHE A 68 -0.62 4.45 10.88
N HIS A 69 -1.55 5.23 10.35
CA HIS A 69 -2.99 4.93 10.36
C HIS A 69 -3.64 5.12 8.99
N LEU A 70 -4.79 4.47 8.81
CA LEU A 70 -5.70 4.80 7.73
C LEU A 70 -6.27 6.21 7.92
N VAL A 71 -6.40 6.92 6.81
CA VAL A 71 -7.02 8.24 6.75
C VAL A 71 -8.54 8.12 6.62
N SER A 72 -9.01 7.20 5.78
CA SER A 72 -10.43 7.06 5.40
C SER A 72 -11.30 6.37 6.43
N ARG A 73 -10.72 5.63 7.39
CA ARG A 73 -11.47 4.82 8.37
C ARG A 73 -11.06 5.04 9.81
N ARG A 74 -11.99 4.70 10.71
CA ARG A 74 -11.83 4.68 12.16
C ARG A 74 -12.27 3.32 12.70
N ALA A 75 -11.80 3.00 13.91
CA ALA A 75 -12.38 1.92 14.69
C ALA A 75 -13.77 2.31 15.21
N ASP A 76 -14.56 1.33 15.65
CA ASP A 76 -15.94 1.53 16.14
C ASP A 76 -16.01 2.50 17.34
N ASP A 77 -14.93 2.60 18.12
CA ASP A 77 -14.79 3.53 19.24
C ASP A 77 -14.28 4.93 18.83
N GLY A 78 -14.22 5.21 17.53
CA GLY A 78 -13.81 6.50 16.96
C GLY A 78 -12.29 6.72 16.88
N ARG A 79 -11.46 5.79 17.39
CA ARG A 79 -9.99 5.93 17.35
C ARG A 79 -9.42 5.76 15.94
N ALA A 80 -8.23 6.33 15.72
CA ALA A 80 -7.45 6.11 14.51
C ALA A 80 -7.15 4.61 14.33
N LEU A 81 -7.41 4.09 13.12
CA LEU A 81 -7.24 2.68 12.82
C LEU A 81 -5.84 2.43 12.24
N SER A 82 -5.02 1.63 12.92
CA SER A 82 -3.69 1.25 12.41
C SER A 82 -3.81 0.32 11.20
N PHE A 83 -2.83 0.33 10.30
CA PHE A 83 -2.81 -0.56 9.13
C PHE A 83 -2.94 -2.04 9.51
N GLY A 84 -2.22 -2.48 10.54
CA GLY A 84 -2.29 -3.87 11.00
C GLY A 84 -3.66 -4.26 11.55
N ALA A 85 -4.38 -3.34 12.19
CA ALA A 85 -5.74 -3.59 12.66
C ALA A 85 -6.73 -3.69 11.49
N ALA A 86 -6.63 -2.76 10.53
CA ALA A 86 -7.46 -2.78 9.32
C ALA A 86 -7.26 -4.06 8.50
N VAL A 87 -6.00 -4.48 8.30
CA VAL A 87 -5.69 -5.72 7.56
C VAL A 87 -6.32 -6.93 8.23
N ARG A 88 -6.21 -7.08 9.56
CA ARG A 88 -6.85 -8.20 10.28
C ARG A 88 -8.37 -8.19 10.14
N GLU A 89 -8.97 -7.01 10.18
CA GLU A 89 -10.42 -6.86 9.97
C GLU A 89 -10.82 -7.27 8.55
N TRP A 90 -10.08 -6.85 7.53
CA TRP A 90 -10.30 -7.24 6.14
C TRP A 90 -10.10 -8.75 5.92
N GLU A 91 -9.02 -9.32 6.44
CA GLU A 91 -8.78 -10.76 6.38
C GLU A 91 -9.93 -11.55 7.00
N THR A 92 -10.38 -11.15 8.20
CA THR A 92 -11.53 -11.78 8.87
C THR A 92 -12.79 -11.72 8.01
N ARG A 93 -13.08 -10.57 7.36
CA ARG A 93 -14.22 -10.42 6.46
C ARG A 93 -14.10 -11.22 5.17
N LEU A 94 -12.89 -11.38 4.64
CA LEU A 94 -12.62 -12.19 3.46
C LEU A 94 -12.67 -13.69 3.76
N ASP A 95 -12.37 -14.11 4.99
CA ASP A 95 -12.46 -15.52 5.42
C ASP A 95 -13.90 -15.92 5.79
N ALA A 96 -14.68 -14.99 6.37
CA ALA A 96 -16.11 -15.19 6.64
C ALA A 96 -16.97 -15.07 5.37
N GLY A 97 -16.50 -14.36 4.35
CA GLY A 97 -17.22 -14.15 3.10
C GLY A 97 -17.32 -15.41 2.25
N ARG A 98 -18.50 -15.62 1.63
CA ARG A 98 -18.65 -16.67 0.62
C ARG A 98 -18.00 -16.26 -0.70
N GLY A 99 -17.51 -17.26 -1.45
CA GLY A 99 -16.93 -17.05 -2.78
C GLY A 99 -17.96 -16.58 -3.80
N PRO A 100 -17.53 -16.01 -4.94
CA PRO A 100 -18.41 -15.45 -5.97
C PRO A 100 -19.37 -16.49 -6.59
N THR A 101 -19.01 -17.78 -6.58
CA THR A 101 -19.77 -18.91 -7.15
C THR A 101 -20.70 -19.61 -6.16
N SER A 102 -20.72 -19.17 -4.88
CA SER A 102 -21.63 -19.72 -3.88
C SER A 102 -23.04 -19.18 -4.11
N ALA A 103 -23.72 -19.68 -5.14
CA ALA A 103 -25.13 -19.43 -5.38
C ALA A 103 -25.88 -19.74 -4.08
N GLY A 104 -26.44 -18.70 -3.46
CA GLY A 104 -27.29 -18.90 -2.30
C GLY A 104 -28.50 -19.71 -2.74
N ASP A 105 -28.85 -20.75 -1.98
CA ASP A 105 -30.10 -21.50 -2.12
C ASP A 105 -31.30 -20.60 -1.78
N GLY A 106 -31.52 -19.50 -2.50
CA GLY A 106 -32.68 -18.59 -2.43
C GLY A 106 -33.06 -18.01 -1.06
N THR A 107 -32.35 -18.34 0.02
CA THR A 107 -32.87 -18.19 1.40
C THR A 107 -31.85 -17.67 2.42
N SER A 108 -30.56 -17.52 2.04
CA SER A 108 -29.54 -16.98 2.93
C SER A 108 -29.21 -15.52 2.61
N ALA A 109 -29.26 -14.67 3.64
CA ALA A 109 -29.18 -13.22 3.55
C ALA A 109 -27.80 -12.62 3.21
N ASP A 110 -26.80 -13.46 2.92
CA ASP A 110 -25.41 -13.07 2.58
C ASP A 110 -25.08 -13.26 1.08
N GLY A 111 -26.06 -13.60 0.25
CA GLY A 111 -25.89 -13.84 -1.17
C GLY A 111 -25.77 -12.55 -1.98
N GLY A 112 -24.55 -12.19 -2.39
CA GLY A 112 -24.35 -11.20 -3.45
C GLY A 112 -22.92 -11.23 -3.96
N ALA A 113 -22.70 -11.48 -5.25
CA ALA A 113 -21.47 -11.15 -5.93
C ALA A 113 -21.71 -9.88 -6.75
N LEU A 114 -20.67 -9.11 -7.02
CA LEU A 114 -20.72 -8.10 -8.07
C LEU A 114 -20.28 -8.73 -9.38
N VAL A 115 -20.99 -8.40 -10.44
CA VAL A 115 -20.51 -8.61 -11.81
C VAL A 115 -19.86 -7.30 -12.26
N VAL A 116 -18.59 -7.37 -12.62
CA VAL A 116 -17.79 -6.23 -13.09
C VAL A 116 -17.17 -6.55 -14.43
N GLU A 117 -17.07 -5.56 -15.32
CA GLU A 117 -16.29 -5.73 -16.55
C GLU A 117 -14.79 -5.68 -16.24
N ALA A 118 -13.98 -6.42 -17.00
CA ALA A 118 -12.53 -6.52 -16.76
C ALA A 118 -11.82 -5.16 -16.64
N VAL A 119 -12.26 -4.15 -17.41
CA VAL A 119 -11.70 -2.78 -17.34
C VAL A 119 -11.84 -2.15 -15.95
N TRP A 120 -12.96 -2.38 -15.26
CA TRP A 120 -13.13 -1.92 -13.87
C TRP A 120 -12.13 -2.60 -12.95
N LEU A 121 -11.95 -3.91 -13.10
CA LEU A 121 -11.02 -4.67 -12.27
C LEU A 121 -9.57 -4.23 -12.48
N THR A 122 -9.17 -4.04 -13.75
CA THR A 122 -7.84 -3.51 -14.11
C THR A 122 -7.61 -2.14 -13.49
N ALA A 123 -8.56 -1.21 -13.66
CA ALA A 123 -8.44 0.13 -13.09
C ALA A 123 -8.33 0.10 -11.55
N VAL A 124 -9.10 -0.76 -10.87
CA VAL A 124 -8.97 -0.96 -9.41
C VAL A 124 -7.60 -1.50 -9.05
N LEU A 125 -7.10 -2.54 -9.73
CA LEU A 125 -5.78 -3.12 -9.43
C LEU A 125 -4.64 -2.10 -9.61
N GLU A 126 -4.68 -1.28 -10.66
CA GLU A 126 -3.71 -0.21 -10.88
C GLU A 126 -3.75 0.86 -9.79
N LEU A 127 -4.94 1.24 -9.33
CA LEU A 127 -5.11 2.18 -8.22
C LEU A 127 -4.65 1.59 -6.88
N LEU A 128 -4.88 0.31 -6.63
CA LEU A 128 -4.38 -0.38 -5.44
C LEU A 128 -2.86 -0.51 -5.45
N ASP A 129 -2.27 -0.67 -6.63
CA ASP A 129 -0.82 -0.62 -6.81
C ASP A 129 -0.27 0.78 -6.53
N GLU A 130 -0.97 1.84 -6.93
CA GLU A 130 -0.62 3.21 -6.53
C GLU A 130 -0.70 3.40 -5.00
N LEU A 131 -1.77 2.89 -4.36
CA LEU A 131 -1.91 2.93 -2.90
C LEU A 131 -0.75 2.22 -2.18
N ASP A 132 -0.40 1.01 -2.64
CA ASP A 132 0.72 0.22 -2.12
C ASP A 132 2.03 1.03 -2.16
N GLN A 133 2.26 1.72 -3.27
CA GLN A 133 3.47 2.53 -3.45
C GLN A 133 3.47 3.75 -2.55
N ARG A 134 2.35 4.46 -2.42
CA ARG A 134 2.23 5.62 -1.51
C ARG A 134 2.43 5.24 -0.05
N LEU A 135 2.07 4.01 0.30
CA LEU A 135 2.20 3.46 1.64
C LEU A 135 3.49 2.67 1.88
N ALA A 136 4.42 2.70 0.92
CA ALA A 136 5.68 1.99 1.02
C ALA A 136 6.46 2.44 2.28
N PRO A 137 6.81 1.50 3.19
CA PRO A 137 7.60 1.81 4.39
C PRO A 137 8.89 2.55 4.10
N GLY A 138 9.16 3.60 4.88
CA GLY A 138 10.34 4.45 4.73
C GLY A 138 10.24 5.49 3.62
N ARG A 139 9.12 5.56 2.90
CA ARG A 139 8.87 6.64 1.92
C ARG A 139 8.91 8.00 2.63
N PRO A 140 9.63 9.00 2.09
CA PRO A 140 9.69 10.34 2.65
C PRO A 140 8.32 11.02 2.75
N ALA A 141 8.23 11.99 3.65
CA ALA A 141 7.05 12.83 3.80
C ALA A 141 6.73 13.60 2.50
N CYS A 142 5.45 13.78 2.21
CA CYS A 142 4.98 14.58 1.08
C CYS A 142 3.69 15.33 1.42
N VAL A 143 3.41 16.40 0.67
CA VAL A 143 2.15 17.13 0.71
C VAL A 143 1.55 17.08 -0.69
N ILE A 144 0.32 16.57 -0.79
CA ILE A 144 -0.33 16.40 -2.09
C ILE A 144 -0.75 17.74 -2.67
N ALA A 145 -0.41 17.97 -3.95
CA ALA A 145 -0.72 19.19 -4.66
C ALA A 145 -2.20 19.26 -5.10
N GLU A 146 -2.67 20.45 -5.44
CA GLU A 146 -4.06 20.74 -5.79
C GLU A 146 -4.57 19.94 -7.00
N GLU A 147 -3.68 19.63 -7.94
CA GLU A 147 -3.98 18.92 -9.19
C GLU A 147 -4.43 17.46 -8.95
N ALA A 148 -4.26 16.93 -7.73
CA ALA A 148 -4.73 15.61 -7.34
C ALA A 148 -6.26 15.53 -7.16
N GLY A 149 -6.95 16.67 -7.03
CA GLY A 149 -8.37 16.74 -6.70
C GLY A 149 -9.27 15.95 -7.66
N GLU A 150 -9.02 16.04 -8.97
CA GLU A 150 -9.80 15.31 -9.98
C GLU A 150 -9.63 13.80 -9.85
N LEU A 151 -8.40 13.32 -9.63
CA LEU A 151 -8.13 11.90 -9.45
C LEU A 151 -8.75 11.41 -8.13
N ALA A 152 -8.61 12.16 -7.03
CA ALA A 152 -9.23 11.82 -5.76
C ALA A 152 -10.77 11.72 -5.88
N GLY A 153 -11.39 12.60 -6.68
CA GLY A 153 -12.80 12.54 -7.03
C GLY A 153 -13.17 11.26 -7.78
N ALA A 154 -12.48 10.99 -8.89
CA ALA A 154 -12.71 9.79 -9.71
C ALA A 154 -12.54 8.48 -8.91
N VAL A 155 -11.51 8.41 -8.05
CA VAL A 155 -11.29 7.24 -7.18
C VAL A 155 -12.45 7.05 -6.17
N ARG A 156 -12.99 8.14 -5.60
CA ARG A 156 -14.20 8.06 -4.74
C ARG A 156 -15.42 7.58 -5.50
N GLU A 157 -15.62 8.03 -6.73
CA GLU A 157 -16.71 7.57 -7.58
C GLU A 157 -16.60 6.06 -7.86
N MET A 158 -15.39 5.57 -8.14
CA MET A 158 -15.15 4.14 -8.29
C MET A 158 -15.43 3.36 -6.99
N ALA A 159 -15.01 3.87 -5.83
CA ALA A 159 -15.33 3.26 -4.53
C ALA A 159 -16.84 3.18 -4.31
N ALA A 160 -17.58 4.24 -4.64
CA ALA A 160 -19.03 4.29 -4.56
C ALA A 160 -19.69 3.31 -5.53
N ALA A 161 -19.15 3.14 -6.75
CA ALA A 161 -19.67 2.19 -7.73
C ALA A 161 -19.56 0.74 -7.26
N PHE A 162 -18.49 0.36 -6.56
CA PHE A 162 -18.35 -0.96 -5.94
C PHE A 162 -19.24 -1.14 -4.70
N ARG A 163 -19.47 -0.08 -3.92
CA ARG A 163 -20.26 -0.16 -2.68
C ARG A 163 -21.77 -0.13 -2.93
N GLY A 164 -22.23 0.78 -3.78
CA GLY A 164 -23.65 1.15 -3.95
C GLY A 164 -24.58 -0.03 -4.23
N PRO A 165 -24.26 -0.93 -5.18
CA PRO A 165 -25.12 -2.07 -5.48
C PRO A 165 -25.29 -3.05 -4.30
N LEU A 166 -24.34 -3.07 -3.36
CA LEU A 166 -24.35 -3.99 -2.22
C LEU A 166 -25.14 -3.47 -1.02
N THR A 167 -25.59 -2.21 -1.03
CA THR A 167 -26.21 -1.52 0.12
C THR A 167 -27.75 -1.48 0.11
N GLU A 168 -28.45 -2.39 -0.57
CA GLU A 168 -29.93 -2.52 -0.50
C GLU A 168 -30.48 -2.84 0.91
N ARG A 169 -29.61 -3.17 1.87
CA ARG A 169 -29.89 -3.04 3.31
C ARG A 169 -29.02 -1.91 3.87
N PRO A 170 -29.57 -1.06 4.75
CA PRO A 170 -28.75 -0.11 5.49
C PRO A 170 -27.61 -0.91 6.11
N ALA A 171 -26.38 -0.54 5.78
CA ALA A 171 -25.21 -1.11 6.42
C ALA A 171 -25.44 -1.00 7.94
N PRO A 172 -25.16 -2.03 8.75
CA PRO A 172 -25.04 -1.80 10.18
C PRO A 172 -24.09 -0.61 10.36
N GLU A 173 -24.56 0.40 11.08
CA GLU A 173 -23.83 1.62 11.41
C GLU A 173 -22.41 1.22 11.86
N GLY A 174 -21.42 1.46 11.00
CA GLY A 174 -20.08 0.85 11.13
C GLY A 174 -19.31 0.78 9.82
N VAL A 175 -19.98 0.85 8.67
CA VAL A 175 -19.30 0.96 7.37
C VAL A 175 -18.90 2.42 7.10
N GLY A 176 -17.73 2.79 7.59
CA GLY A 176 -16.80 3.70 6.89
C GLY A 176 -17.19 5.17 6.65
N THR A 177 -18.30 5.67 7.18
CA THR A 177 -18.70 7.09 7.00
C THR A 177 -18.38 7.97 8.22
N ALA A 178 -17.31 7.67 8.95
CA ALA A 178 -16.91 8.51 10.07
C ALA A 178 -16.48 9.90 9.55
N PRO A 179 -17.03 11.01 10.07
CA PRO A 179 -16.60 12.35 9.68
C PRO A 179 -15.10 12.56 10.00
N PRO A 180 -14.40 13.43 9.25
CA PRO A 180 -13.02 13.79 9.59
C PRO A 180 -12.97 14.32 11.02
N LEU A 181 -11.89 14.00 11.73
CA LEU A 181 -11.74 14.44 13.11
C LEU A 181 -11.67 15.98 13.14
N PRO A 182 -12.29 16.63 14.14
CA PRO A 182 -12.08 18.05 14.36
C PRO A 182 -10.60 18.33 14.61
N ASP A 183 -10.14 19.49 14.14
CA ASP A 183 -8.79 19.99 14.41
C ASP A 183 -8.57 20.08 15.93
N GLY A 184 -7.73 19.20 16.47
CA GLY A 184 -7.26 19.31 17.84
C GLY A 184 -7.40 18.04 18.68
N SER A 185 -6.29 17.33 18.83
CA SER A 185 -5.73 16.93 20.13
C SER A 185 -4.41 16.23 19.84
N ALA A 186 -3.32 17.01 19.87
CA ALA A 186 -1.98 16.50 19.65
C ALA A 186 -1.44 15.96 20.97
N VAL A 187 -1.20 14.64 21.04
CA VAL A 187 -0.08 14.14 21.85
C VAL A 187 1.13 14.15 20.91
N THR A 188 1.74 15.32 20.76
CA THR A 188 3.02 15.47 20.06
C THR A 188 4.09 14.83 20.93
N ARG A 189 4.32 13.53 20.78
CA ARG A 189 5.60 12.97 21.21
C ARG A 189 6.64 13.50 20.25
N SER A 190 7.43 14.48 20.70
CA SER A 190 8.74 14.74 20.11
C SER A 190 9.50 13.42 20.13
N VAL A 191 9.67 12.81 18.96
CA VAL A 191 10.41 11.56 18.85
C VAL A 191 11.89 11.92 18.76
N THR A 192 12.49 12.17 19.92
CA THR A 192 13.92 12.39 20.02
C THR A 192 14.61 11.06 19.76
N VAL A 193 15.37 10.97 18.67
CA VAL A 193 16.18 9.78 18.35
C VAL A 193 17.41 9.78 19.25
N ALA A 194 17.62 8.70 20.00
CA ALA A 194 18.84 8.52 20.78
C ALA A 194 19.99 7.96 19.91
N GLU A 195 21.24 8.22 20.28
CA GLU A 195 22.41 7.64 19.58
C GLU A 195 22.43 6.11 19.67
N GLU A 196 21.88 5.56 20.75
CA GLU A 196 21.69 4.12 20.94
C GLU A 196 20.69 3.55 19.91
N ASP A 197 19.60 4.26 19.63
CA ASP A 197 18.62 3.85 18.61
C ASP A 197 19.26 3.84 17.22
N TYR A 198 20.05 4.86 16.91
CA TYR A 198 20.79 4.94 15.65
C TYR A 198 21.80 3.80 15.51
N THR A 199 22.60 3.55 16.56
CA THR A 199 23.63 2.50 16.56
C THR A 199 23.00 1.12 16.37
N ARG A 200 21.92 0.83 17.12
CA ARG A 200 21.18 -0.42 17.01
C ARG A 200 20.61 -0.62 15.60
N LEU A 201 19.95 0.39 15.05
CA LEU A 201 19.41 0.32 13.69
C LEU A 201 20.53 0.09 12.67
N ARG A 202 21.65 0.80 12.79
CA ARG A 202 22.77 0.68 11.86
C ARG A 202 23.35 -0.72 11.85
N GLU A 203 23.55 -1.32 13.02
CA GLU A 203 24.14 -2.66 13.13
C GLU A 203 23.21 -3.74 12.59
N THR A 204 21.92 -3.71 12.98
CA THR A 204 20.93 -4.67 12.49
C THR A 204 20.72 -4.52 10.97
N ALA A 205 20.59 -3.29 10.47
CA ALA A 205 20.41 -3.01 9.05
C ALA A 205 21.63 -3.44 8.22
N ARG A 206 22.85 -3.16 8.70
CA ARG A 206 24.10 -3.62 8.06
C ARG A 206 24.13 -5.15 7.99
N SER A 207 23.76 -5.83 9.06
CA SER A 207 23.78 -7.29 9.11
C SER A 207 22.78 -7.91 8.12
N ALA A 208 21.56 -7.37 8.05
CA ALA A 208 20.55 -7.81 7.09
C ALA A 208 20.94 -7.54 5.64
N ALA A 209 21.53 -6.37 5.35
CA ALA A 209 21.99 -6.00 4.02
C ALA A 209 23.15 -6.89 3.54
N ARG A 210 24.12 -7.19 4.41
CA ARG A 210 25.26 -8.06 4.07
C ARG A 210 24.87 -9.54 3.88
N ALA A 211 23.71 -9.96 4.38
CA ALA A 211 23.17 -11.30 4.12
C ALA A 211 22.56 -11.46 2.71
N VAL A 212 22.45 -10.37 1.94
CA VAL A 212 21.98 -10.37 0.56
C VAL A 212 23.10 -10.81 -0.39
N PRO A 213 22.85 -11.77 -1.30
CA PRO A 213 23.87 -12.23 -2.23
C PRO A 213 24.22 -11.12 -3.23
N GLY A 214 25.51 -10.85 -3.40
CA GLY A 214 26.00 -9.91 -4.41
C GLY A 214 25.76 -10.41 -5.84
N SER A 215 25.72 -9.51 -6.82
CA SER A 215 25.36 -9.82 -8.22
C SER A 215 26.21 -10.93 -8.85
N VAL A 216 27.51 -10.99 -8.56
CA VAL A 216 28.42 -12.04 -9.04
C VAL A 216 28.10 -13.40 -8.40
N ALA A 217 27.73 -13.43 -7.13
CA ALA A 217 27.34 -14.66 -6.43
C ALA A 217 25.99 -15.18 -6.94
N VAL A 218 25.05 -14.29 -7.27
CA VAL A 218 23.78 -14.66 -7.91
C VAL A 218 24.00 -15.30 -9.28
N GLN A 219 24.85 -14.71 -10.13
CA GLN A 219 25.12 -15.26 -11.46
C GLN A 219 25.83 -16.63 -11.40
N ARG A 220 26.74 -16.83 -10.44
CA ARG A 220 27.50 -18.09 -10.29
C ARG A 220 26.71 -19.18 -9.57
N GLY A 221 25.91 -18.81 -8.58
CA GLY A 221 25.17 -19.74 -7.71
C GLY A 221 23.68 -19.89 -8.02
N ALA A 222 23.16 -19.14 -9.00
CA ALA A 222 21.74 -19.08 -9.36
C ALA A 222 20.78 -18.75 -8.18
N ASP A 223 21.24 -18.00 -7.17
CA ASP A 223 20.40 -17.57 -6.04
C ASP A 223 19.55 -16.35 -6.42
N PHE A 224 18.38 -16.62 -7.02
CA PHE A 224 17.39 -15.60 -7.39
C PHE A 224 16.33 -15.36 -6.30
N SER A 225 16.58 -15.80 -5.06
CA SER A 225 15.60 -15.70 -3.97
C SER A 225 15.35 -14.27 -3.49
N VAL A 226 16.29 -13.35 -3.74
CA VAL A 226 16.19 -11.91 -3.45
C VAL A 226 15.94 -11.13 -4.73
N ARG A 227 14.87 -10.31 -4.75
CA ARG A 227 14.50 -9.50 -5.93
C ARG A 227 15.59 -8.48 -6.26
N ALA A 228 15.70 -8.11 -7.54
CA ALA A 228 16.67 -7.09 -7.99
C ALA A 228 16.54 -5.78 -7.21
N ALA A 229 15.32 -5.24 -7.07
CA ALA A 229 15.07 -4.01 -6.32
C ALA A 229 15.52 -4.08 -4.85
N ALA A 230 15.33 -5.23 -4.18
CA ALA A 230 15.80 -5.44 -2.82
C ALA A 230 17.33 -5.52 -2.73
N ARG A 231 18.00 -6.09 -3.75
CA ARG A 231 19.47 -6.10 -3.85
C ARG A 231 20.03 -4.70 -4.05
N ASP A 232 19.41 -3.90 -4.91
CA ASP A 232 19.83 -2.51 -5.14
C ASP A 232 19.65 -1.67 -3.86
N ALA A 233 18.52 -1.84 -3.16
CA ALA A 233 18.29 -1.20 -1.86
C ALA A 233 19.28 -1.68 -0.77
N ALA A 234 19.65 -2.96 -0.76
CA ALA A 234 20.66 -3.49 0.15
C ALA A 234 22.05 -2.90 -0.13
N ALA A 235 22.42 -2.72 -1.40
CA ALA A 235 23.68 -2.07 -1.77
C ALA A 235 23.74 -0.61 -1.30
N ASP A 236 22.65 0.16 -1.49
CA ASP A 236 22.55 1.52 -0.95
C ASP A 236 22.64 1.54 0.58
N LEU A 237 21.99 0.59 1.25
CA LEU A 237 22.00 0.48 2.70
C LEU A 237 23.41 0.16 3.24
N VAL A 238 24.15 -0.76 2.61
CA VAL A 238 25.56 -1.04 2.98
C VAL A 238 26.37 0.25 2.95
N ARG A 239 26.30 0.99 1.84
CA ARG A 239 27.00 2.28 1.65
C ARG A 239 26.62 3.28 2.74
N ILE A 240 25.34 3.44 3.05
CA ILE A 240 24.86 4.31 4.15
C ILE A 240 25.48 3.87 5.49
N THR A 241 25.48 2.57 5.80
CA THR A 241 26.03 2.08 7.08
C THR A 241 27.55 2.23 7.18
N GLU A 242 28.25 2.37 6.05
CA GLU A 242 29.70 2.57 5.97
C GLU A 242 30.08 4.07 5.94
N GLY A 243 29.10 4.96 5.99
CA GLY A 243 29.30 6.40 5.99
C GLY A 243 29.42 7.01 4.59
N GLU A 244 29.13 6.25 3.54
CA GLU A 244 29.13 6.73 2.17
C GLU A 244 27.80 7.41 1.78
N ALA A 245 27.88 8.25 0.76
CA ALA A 245 26.71 8.90 0.18
C ALA A 245 25.89 7.93 -0.70
N ALA A 246 24.80 7.39 -0.17
CA ALA A 246 23.73 6.72 -0.94
C ALA A 246 22.33 7.13 -0.45
N PRO A 247 21.33 7.32 -1.33
CA PRO A 247 20.04 7.88 -0.94
C PRO A 247 19.24 6.90 -0.07
N GLY A 248 18.49 7.44 0.92
CA GLY A 248 17.59 6.65 1.75
C GLY A 248 16.45 6.06 0.92
N TRP A 249 15.90 6.87 0.03
CA TRP A 249 14.79 6.54 -0.84
C TRP A 249 15.13 6.79 -2.31
N ARG A 250 14.56 6.00 -3.21
CA ARG A 250 14.57 6.23 -4.66
C ARG A 250 13.20 5.86 -5.21
N GLU A 251 12.60 6.77 -5.96
CA GLU A 251 11.49 6.40 -6.84
C GLU A 251 11.99 5.48 -7.96
N ARG A 252 11.05 4.78 -8.60
CA ARG A 252 11.34 3.93 -9.76
C ARG A 252 11.99 4.73 -10.90
N TYR A 253 11.53 5.96 -11.10
CA TYR A 253 12.10 6.91 -12.05
C TYR A 253 12.46 8.22 -11.32
N PRO A 254 13.63 8.84 -11.60
CA PRO A 254 14.15 9.96 -10.79
C PRO A 254 13.34 11.26 -10.85
N ASP A 255 12.54 11.42 -11.90
CA ASP A 255 11.71 12.57 -12.24
C ASP A 255 10.27 12.47 -11.69
N ILE A 256 9.94 11.37 -10.99
CA ILE A 256 8.68 11.27 -10.26
C ILE A 256 8.69 12.20 -9.05
N GLU A 257 7.63 13.00 -8.94
CA GLU A 257 7.35 13.90 -7.83
C GLU A 257 6.08 13.37 -7.14
N PRO A 258 6.17 12.66 -6.00
CA PRO A 258 5.04 12.01 -5.33
C PRO A 258 3.84 12.93 -5.04
N GLU A 259 4.08 14.23 -4.90
CA GLU A 259 3.08 15.28 -4.69
C GLU A 259 2.23 15.62 -5.92
N ARG A 260 2.67 15.25 -7.13
CA ARG A 260 2.07 15.66 -8.42
C ARG A 260 1.84 14.50 -9.39
N HIS A 261 2.60 13.42 -9.24
CA HIS A 261 2.66 12.31 -10.17
C HIS A 261 2.17 11.00 -9.52
N LEU A 262 1.70 10.08 -10.35
CA LEU A 262 1.57 8.68 -9.95
C LEU A 262 2.96 8.07 -9.73
N LEU A 263 3.05 7.14 -8.79
CA LEU A 263 4.30 6.46 -8.44
C LEU A 263 4.60 5.26 -9.35
N GLN A 264 3.57 4.70 -10.00
CA GLN A 264 3.73 3.70 -11.07
C GLN A 264 3.45 4.24 -12.47
N GLY A 265 2.81 5.40 -12.59
CA GLY A 265 2.45 5.98 -13.87
C GLY A 265 3.65 6.61 -14.56
N TYR A 266 4.16 5.95 -15.59
CA TYR A 266 5.23 6.47 -16.43
C TYR A 266 4.94 6.16 -17.88
N ARG A 267 4.97 7.18 -18.74
CA ARG A 267 4.72 7.04 -20.17
C ARG A 267 6.04 7.14 -20.91
N TRP A 268 6.24 6.24 -21.87
CA TRP A 268 7.34 6.27 -22.81
C TRP A 268 6.78 6.68 -24.17
N ASP A 269 7.24 7.80 -24.71
CA ASP A 269 7.09 8.11 -26.13
C ASP A 269 8.38 7.69 -26.87
N GLU A 270 8.39 7.83 -28.20
CA GLU A 270 9.52 7.42 -29.04
C GLU A 270 10.85 8.10 -28.70
N LYS A 271 10.84 9.20 -27.92
CA LYS A 271 12.02 10.04 -27.68
C LYS A 271 12.32 10.27 -26.19
N ALA A 272 11.35 10.19 -25.30
CA ALA A 272 11.50 10.46 -23.89
C ALA A 272 10.46 9.72 -23.03
N GLY A 273 10.88 9.39 -21.82
CA GLY A 273 9.99 8.99 -20.75
C GLY A 273 9.55 10.20 -19.92
N ARG A 274 8.34 10.16 -19.37
CA ARG A 274 7.88 11.16 -18.39
C ARG A 274 6.90 10.55 -17.37
N PRO A 275 6.84 11.09 -16.15
CA PRO A 275 5.85 10.69 -15.17
C PRO A 275 4.43 11.07 -15.64
N LEU A 276 3.46 10.26 -15.22
CA LEU A 276 2.04 10.53 -15.45
C LEU A 276 1.49 11.40 -14.33
N SER A 277 0.87 12.52 -14.70
CA SER A 277 0.23 13.42 -13.74
C SER A 277 -1.11 12.88 -13.24
N PHE A 278 -1.58 13.37 -12.09
CA PHE A 278 -2.90 13.01 -11.57
C PHE A 278 -4.04 13.39 -12.51
N ALA A 279 -3.98 14.58 -13.11
CA ALA A 279 -5.00 15.06 -14.04
C ALA A 279 -5.10 14.17 -15.28
N GLU A 280 -3.95 13.75 -15.84
CA GLU A 280 -3.93 12.81 -16.97
C GLU A 280 -4.55 11.47 -16.58
N ARG A 281 -4.21 10.92 -15.40
CA ARG A 281 -4.81 9.66 -14.95
C ARG A 281 -6.31 9.78 -14.71
N ALA A 282 -6.78 10.90 -14.16
CA ALA A 282 -8.21 11.13 -13.96
C ALA A 282 -8.96 11.21 -15.30
N ALA A 283 -8.35 11.80 -16.33
CA ALA A 283 -8.92 11.83 -17.68
C ALA A 283 -8.93 10.43 -18.32
N GLU A 284 -7.86 9.65 -18.18
CA GLU A 284 -7.81 8.24 -18.62
C GLU A 284 -8.92 7.41 -17.98
N LEU A 285 -9.04 7.43 -16.65
CA LEU A 285 -10.07 6.67 -15.95
C LEU A 285 -11.49 7.02 -16.43
N ARG A 286 -11.78 8.31 -16.63
CA ARG A 286 -13.07 8.74 -17.17
C ARG A 286 -13.29 8.23 -18.59
N SER A 287 -12.25 8.26 -19.43
CA SER A 287 -12.30 7.76 -20.80
C SER A 287 -12.48 6.25 -20.84
N ASP A 288 -11.71 5.51 -20.05
CA ASP A 288 -11.71 4.04 -20.01
C ASP A 288 -13.04 3.48 -19.51
N LEU A 289 -13.71 4.19 -18.60
CA LEU A 289 -14.99 3.80 -18.03
C LEU A 289 -16.21 4.39 -18.76
N ALA A 290 -15.99 5.23 -19.78
CA ALA A 290 -17.07 5.84 -20.55
C ALA A 290 -17.84 4.78 -21.36
N GLY A 291 -19.13 4.64 -21.09
CA GLY A 291 -19.99 3.67 -21.78
C GLY A 291 -19.81 2.22 -21.33
N VAL A 292 -18.92 1.97 -20.35
CA VAL A 292 -18.73 0.67 -19.70
C VAL A 292 -19.85 0.46 -18.68
N THR A 293 -20.41 -0.76 -18.62
CA THR A 293 -21.44 -1.06 -17.61
C THR A 293 -20.85 -0.94 -16.21
N ALA A 294 -21.51 -0.17 -15.34
CA ALA A 294 -21.08 -0.05 -13.94
C ALA A 294 -21.21 -1.38 -13.18
N PRO A 295 -20.42 -1.60 -12.12
CA PRO A 295 -20.58 -2.75 -11.22
C PRO A 295 -22.03 -2.90 -10.77
N ARG A 296 -22.54 -4.12 -10.79
CA ARG A 296 -23.91 -4.43 -10.37
C ARG A 296 -23.97 -5.77 -9.65
N VAL A 297 -25.01 -5.98 -8.88
CA VAL A 297 -25.26 -7.28 -8.24
C VAL A 297 -25.47 -8.35 -9.32
N ALA A 298 -24.87 -9.51 -9.11
CA ALA A 298 -25.08 -10.70 -9.93
C ALA A 298 -26.56 -11.14 -9.86
N SER A 299 -27.13 -11.42 -11.01
CA SER A 299 -28.47 -11.96 -11.17
C SER A 299 -28.41 -13.47 -11.45
N ALA A 300 -29.53 -14.17 -11.27
CA ALA A 300 -29.63 -15.59 -11.63
C ALA A 300 -29.39 -15.87 -13.13
N ALA A 301 -29.47 -14.84 -13.98
CA ALA A 301 -29.21 -14.93 -15.41
C ALA A 301 -27.73 -14.69 -15.79
N ASP A 302 -26.89 -14.29 -14.83
CA ASP A 302 -25.46 -14.15 -15.09
C ASP A 302 -24.80 -15.53 -15.12
N PRO A 303 -23.98 -15.82 -16.14
CA PRO A 303 -23.28 -17.10 -16.20
C PRO A 303 -22.32 -17.20 -15.01
N VAL A 304 -22.43 -18.28 -14.23
CA VAL A 304 -21.41 -18.65 -13.24
C VAL A 304 -20.20 -19.14 -14.03
N LEU A 305 -19.30 -18.23 -14.38
CA LEU A 305 -18.07 -18.57 -15.09
C LEU A 305 -17.05 -19.06 -14.06
N GLU A 306 -16.82 -20.39 -14.01
CA GLU A 306 -15.71 -20.98 -13.22
C GLU A 306 -14.33 -20.56 -13.76
N THR A 307 -14.27 -19.93 -14.94
CA THR A 307 -13.03 -19.38 -15.52
C THR A 307 -13.39 -18.16 -16.36
N PRO A 308 -12.84 -16.96 -16.07
CA PRO A 308 -13.10 -15.76 -16.87
C PRO A 308 -12.51 -15.91 -18.28
N GLU A 309 -13.28 -15.52 -19.30
CA GLU A 309 -12.76 -15.47 -20.68
C GLU A 309 -11.67 -14.39 -20.80
N PRO A 310 -10.63 -14.61 -21.65
CA PRO A 310 -9.44 -13.76 -21.68
C PRO A 310 -9.65 -12.33 -22.19
N ASP A 311 -10.75 -12.03 -22.89
CA ASP A 311 -11.00 -10.72 -23.50
C ASP A 311 -12.37 -10.16 -23.10
N GLY A 312 -12.40 -9.08 -22.31
CA GLY A 312 -13.63 -8.31 -22.03
C GLY A 312 -14.69 -9.02 -21.17
N ALA A 313 -14.35 -10.16 -20.57
CA ALA A 313 -15.27 -10.95 -19.78
C ALA A 313 -15.75 -10.21 -18.53
N ARG A 314 -17.02 -10.44 -18.21
CA ARG A 314 -17.59 -10.09 -16.92
C ARG A 314 -16.99 -11.01 -15.86
N VAL A 315 -16.45 -10.44 -14.80
CA VAL A 315 -15.86 -11.15 -13.65
C VAL A 315 -16.81 -11.04 -12.47
N ALA A 316 -16.99 -12.14 -11.75
CA ALA A 316 -17.71 -12.14 -10.49
C ALA A 316 -16.73 -11.84 -9.33
N VAL A 317 -17.04 -10.82 -8.53
CA VAL A 317 -16.27 -10.44 -7.35
C VAL A 317 -17.15 -10.66 -6.12
N SER A 318 -16.63 -11.38 -5.12
CA SER A 318 -17.40 -11.60 -3.89
C SER A 318 -17.76 -10.29 -3.19
N ARG A 319 -18.90 -10.24 -2.48
CA ARG A 319 -19.30 -9.07 -1.67
C ARG A 319 -18.18 -8.56 -0.77
N SER A 320 -17.52 -9.47 -0.05
CA SER A 320 -16.43 -9.09 0.85
C SER A 320 -15.26 -8.47 0.09
N ALA A 321 -14.83 -9.05 -1.04
CA ALA A 321 -13.74 -8.50 -1.83
C ALA A 321 -14.09 -7.12 -2.42
N ALA A 322 -15.32 -6.95 -2.91
CA ALA A 322 -15.81 -5.68 -3.44
C ALA A 322 -15.87 -4.56 -2.37
N LEU A 323 -16.36 -4.87 -1.17
CA LEU A 323 -16.40 -3.89 -0.07
C LEU A 323 -14.99 -3.52 0.42
N VAL A 324 -14.08 -4.50 0.51
CA VAL A 324 -12.67 -4.21 0.85
C VAL A 324 -12.01 -3.38 -0.25
N ALA A 325 -12.27 -3.65 -1.53
CA ALA A 325 -11.79 -2.83 -2.64
C ALA A 325 -12.26 -1.37 -2.50
N ALA A 326 -13.55 -1.17 -2.22
CA ALA A 326 -14.12 0.16 -2.03
C ALA A 326 -13.46 0.92 -0.86
N GLU A 327 -13.18 0.24 0.25
CA GLU A 327 -12.50 0.87 1.40
C GLU A 327 -11.04 1.24 1.11
N LEU A 328 -10.32 0.41 0.35
CA LEU A 328 -8.96 0.71 -0.09
C LEU A 328 -8.92 1.86 -1.09
N LEU A 329 -9.90 1.94 -2.01
CA LEU A 329 -10.06 3.08 -2.91
C LEU A 329 -10.37 4.37 -2.14
N ASP A 330 -11.22 4.31 -1.12
CA ASP A 330 -11.47 5.47 -0.25
C ASP A 330 -10.20 5.90 0.50
N GLU A 331 -9.35 4.96 0.94
CA GLU A 331 -8.05 5.28 1.53
C GLU A 331 -7.13 5.99 0.53
N LEU A 332 -7.06 5.51 -0.72
CA LEU A 332 -6.29 6.16 -1.77
C LEU A 332 -6.81 7.57 -2.04
N ALA A 333 -8.12 7.74 -2.20
CA ALA A 333 -8.72 9.04 -2.45
C ALA A 333 -8.50 10.02 -1.28
N ALA A 334 -8.60 9.55 -0.03
CA ALA A 334 -8.29 10.35 1.14
C ALA A 334 -6.83 10.81 1.12
N ARG A 335 -5.90 9.92 0.76
CA ARG A 335 -4.48 10.24 0.63
C ARG A 335 -4.15 11.17 -0.51
N LEU A 336 -4.92 11.13 -1.60
CA LEU A 336 -4.79 12.00 -2.77
C LEU A 336 -5.55 13.34 -2.62
N THR A 337 -6.23 13.57 -1.50
CA THR A 337 -6.94 14.83 -1.30
C THR A 337 -5.93 15.99 -1.27
N PRO A 338 -6.15 17.08 -2.03
CA PRO A 338 -5.30 18.26 -2.00
C PRO A 338 -4.95 18.74 -0.59
N GLY A 339 -3.68 19.08 -0.37
CA GLY A 339 -3.17 19.52 0.93
C GLY A 339 -2.96 18.40 1.95
N MET A 340 -3.31 17.15 1.64
CA MET A 340 -3.05 16.00 2.54
C MET A 340 -1.55 15.87 2.79
N ARG A 341 -1.17 15.90 4.08
CA ARG A 341 0.22 15.80 4.53
C ARG A 341 0.48 14.41 5.07
N THR A 342 1.50 13.75 4.56
CA THR A 342 1.97 12.47 5.08
C THR A 342 3.35 12.66 5.69
N GLY A 343 3.57 12.09 6.88
CA GLY A 343 4.93 11.94 7.43
C GLY A 343 5.70 10.85 6.68
N MET A 344 6.93 10.56 7.12
CA MET A 344 7.64 9.37 6.62
C MET A 344 6.83 8.12 6.96
N MET A 345 6.45 7.34 5.95
CA MET A 345 5.61 6.17 6.13
C MET A 345 6.29 5.16 7.07
N HIS A 346 5.63 4.84 8.18
CA HIS A 346 6.21 3.94 9.17
C HIS A 346 6.10 2.47 8.71
N PHE A 347 7.02 1.63 9.19
CA PHE A 347 7.06 0.21 8.83
C PHE A 347 5.81 -0.59 9.25
N THR A 348 4.98 -0.04 10.15
CA THR A 348 3.66 -0.59 10.47
C THR A 348 2.70 -0.61 9.29
N ALA A 349 3.00 0.07 8.17
CA ALA A 349 2.27 -0.05 6.91
C ALA A 349 2.60 -1.34 6.14
N HIS A 350 3.72 -2.02 6.43
CA HIS A 350 4.16 -3.23 5.71
C HIS A 350 3.11 -4.36 5.66
N PRO A 351 2.31 -4.65 6.71
CA PRO A 351 1.23 -5.64 6.61
C PRO A 351 0.22 -5.35 5.49
N LEU A 352 -0.06 -4.07 5.19
CA LEU A 352 -0.94 -3.70 4.09
C LEU A 352 -0.33 -4.10 2.75
N HIS A 353 0.96 -3.85 2.54
CA HIS A 353 1.67 -4.26 1.32
C HIS A 353 1.55 -5.77 1.08
N VAL A 354 1.80 -6.57 2.13
CA VAL A 354 1.70 -8.04 2.07
C VAL A 354 0.26 -8.49 1.78
N PHE A 355 -0.72 -7.81 2.37
CA PHE A 355 -2.14 -8.07 2.15
C PHE A 355 -2.54 -7.78 0.69
N LEU A 356 -2.21 -6.58 0.18
CA LEU A 356 -2.51 -6.14 -1.18
C LEU A 356 -1.90 -7.06 -2.23
N LYS A 357 -0.59 -7.35 -2.14
CA LYS A 357 0.12 -8.21 -3.12
C LYS A 357 -0.15 -9.71 -2.95
N GLY A 358 -0.83 -10.10 -1.87
CA GLY A 358 -1.02 -11.49 -1.49
C GLY A 358 -2.49 -11.89 -1.42
N ARG A 359 -3.03 -11.90 -0.20
CA ARG A 359 -4.37 -12.42 0.11
C ARG A 359 -5.45 -11.67 -0.63
N PHE A 360 -5.37 -10.34 -0.69
CA PHE A 360 -6.40 -9.52 -1.29
C PHE A 360 -6.39 -9.59 -2.81
N HIS A 361 -5.22 -9.49 -3.45
CA HIS A 361 -5.12 -9.68 -4.90
C HIS A 361 -5.78 -10.99 -5.33
N ARG A 362 -5.47 -12.11 -4.66
CA ARG A 362 -6.12 -13.40 -4.93
C ARG A 362 -7.63 -13.38 -4.67
N ALA A 363 -8.10 -12.69 -3.64
CA ALA A 363 -9.53 -12.61 -3.35
C ALA A 363 -10.30 -11.81 -4.39
N LEU A 364 -9.66 -10.77 -4.94
CA LEU A 364 -10.25 -9.86 -5.91
C LEU A 364 -10.22 -10.44 -7.33
N THR A 365 -9.24 -11.29 -7.64
CA THR A 365 -9.09 -11.94 -8.96
C THR A 365 -9.51 -13.41 -8.99
N ALA A 366 -9.92 -13.99 -7.86
CA ALA A 366 -10.55 -15.30 -7.84
C ALA A 366 -11.92 -15.23 -8.51
N GLY A 367 -12.01 -15.78 -9.72
CA GLY A 367 -13.28 -16.07 -10.42
C GLY A 367 -14.00 -17.25 -9.82
#